data_AF-A0A0F9HQM0-F1
#
_entry.id   AF-A0A0F9HQM0-F1
#
_cell.length_a   1.000
_cell.length_b   1.000
_cell.length_c   1.000
_cell.angle_alpha   90.00
_cell.angle_beta   90.00
_cell.angle_gamma   90.00
#
_symmetry.space_group_name_H-M   'P 1'
#
loop_
_entity.id
_entity.type
_entity.pdbx_description
1 polymer ?
#
loop_
_entity_poly.entity_id
_entity_poly.type
_entity_poly.pdbx_seq_one_letter_code
_entity_poly.pdbx_strand_id
1 'polypeptide(L)'
;MPTLYLEICDYANGTEPKDMESATRDAGCGKGTNAGVDWVDGQIGGDFTPLGTVQGSAFQAARVSPGFIGGTGDVALGDARFSFKITRGSSSTSGNEAETHGFGGRYFGGINLAGILNGVFCQLRSTSSTQVTLSVREISNRVQQALYDEELFAWAQDETKWLGFDIVGTNAELWVSDTNDFLNDRTILGDIDLVVLTAPSAGEGSVLIEAIRALNETGVSLLDDFKVEDIVTGTPLPLGRLDGLLAKVESTPGTFESMSTSTDGVRLAERAWSRIAYDGLFDHLRLGAASGSAIPVNPDAPPCPLLVRVEIVVELRGLGSAYSSSARQETDALLRACGLSATVDNTGGAEKITYVSIDGPSHETVSLELYAGGLKFEITGCRGNFLWPIRAGRIGRGIFNMQGIMNDDPVVSGLPSITYDSTAPLAATSMSMSIGGWSANALVPDSGSFDFGSRVAAVPSGNAETGVAEVAISSRRPSFALRGQSDVGNYEPFAILAAGTTAALNAQLGSTRLNRLTVTESAAQIKPNGIRQVELDGFMGFNLRYHCPNPSLVFD
;
A
#
# COMPACT_ATOMS: atom_id res chain seq x y z
N MET A 1 -2.70 -39.04 34.39
CA MET A 1 -2.30 -38.00 33.42
C MET A 1 -1.64 -36.89 34.24
N PRO A 2 -0.38 -36.49 33.97
CA PRO A 2 0.21 -35.40 34.72
C PRO A 2 -0.33 -34.07 34.20
N THR A 3 -0.86 -33.26 35.10
CA THR A 3 -1.32 -31.89 34.81
C THR A 3 -0.11 -30.97 34.92
N LEU A 4 0.29 -30.39 33.80
CA LEU A 4 1.34 -29.36 33.74
C LEU A 4 0.74 -28.02 34.18
N TYR A 5 1.29 -27.41 35.22
CA TYR A 5 1.00 -26.03 35.59
C TYR A 5 2.10 -25.12 35.04
N LEU A 6 1.70 -24.10 34.29
CA LEU A 6 2.56 -23.01 33.83
C LEU A 6 2.24 -21.79 34.69
N GLU A 7 3.23 -21.33 35.45
CA GLU A 7 3.20 -20.07 36.17
C GLU A 7 3.94 -19.03 35.32
N ILE A 8 3.27 -17.94 34.97
CA ILE A 8 3.86 -16.82 34.22
C ILE A 8 4.27 -15.77 35.26
N CYS A 9 5.58 -15.58 35.43
CA CYS A 9 6.11 -14.49 36.23
C CYS A 9 6.15 -13.21 35.39
N ASP A 10 5.34 -12.21 35.77
CA ASP A 10 5.50 -10.84 35.29
C ASP A 10 6.71 -10.20 35.97
N TYR A 11 7.75 -9.89 35.20
CA TYR A 11 8.87 -9.10 35.69
C TYR A 11 8.52 -7.61 35.61
N ALA A 12 8.05 -7.06 36.72
CA ALA A 12 8.02 -5.62 36.92
C ALA A 12 9.46 -5.12 37.18
N ASN A 13 9.86 -4.10 36.41
CA ASN A 13 11.10 -3.32 36.51
C ASN A 13 12.37 -3.89 35.86
N GLY A 14 12.47 -3.73 34.53
CA GLY A 14 13.56 -2.92 33.95
C GLY A 14 15.00 -3.43 34.04
N THR A 15 15.25 -4.72 34.20
CA THR A 15 16.59 -5.29 33.98
C THR A 15 16.51 -6.47 33.02
N GLU A 16 17.22 -6.35 31.89
CA GLU A 16 17.32 -7.35 30.84
C GLU A 16 17.89 -8.69 31.36
N PRO A 17 17.48 -9.84 30.79
CA PRO A 17 18.00 -11.13 31.18
C PRO A 17 19.46 -11.27 30.73
N LYS A 18 20.37 -11.50 31.69
CA LYS A 18 21.75 -11.87 31.40
C LYS A 18 21.78 -13.23 30.69
N ASP A 19 22.52 -13.26 29.58
CA ASP A 19 22.76 -14.39 28.71
C ASP A 19 23.02 -15.71 29.48
N MET A 20 22.20 -16.72 29.21
CA MET A 20 22.41 -18.11 29.67
C MET A 20 23.17 -18.93 28.62
N GLU A 21 24.29 -18.41 28.13
CA GLU A 21 25.28 -19.22 27.39
C GLU A 21 26.71 -18.85 27.80
N SER A 22 27.18 -19.40 28.92
CA SER A 22 28.62 -19.69 29.05
C SER A 22 28.83 -20.95 29.90
N ALA A 23 29.12 -22.05 29.21
CA ALA A 23 29.62 -23.26 29.81
C ALA A 23 31.13 -23.16 30.00
N THR A 24 31.58 -22.76 31.20
CA THR A 24 32.95 -23.03 31.66
C THR A 24 32.97 -23.36 33.15
N ARG A 25 33.63 -24.49 33.42
CA ARG A 25 33.84 -25.12 34.74
C ARG A 25 34.78 -24.31 35.63
N ASP A 26 34.59 -24.54 36.94
CA ASP A 26 35.56 -24.52 38.04
C ASP A 26 36.30 -23.21 38.35
N ALA A 27 35.90 -22.56 39.44
CA ALA A 27 36.78 -22.24 40.57
C ALA A 27 35.95 -21.66 41.73
N GLY A 28 36.10 -22.26 42.91
CA GLY A 28 35.41 -21.82 44.11
C GLY A 28 35.95 -20.52 44.69
N CYS A 29 35.06 -19.79 45.36
CA CYS A 29 35.41 -18.80 46.37
C CYS A 29 34.19 -18.50 47.24
N GLY A 30 34.40 -18.47 48.56
CA GLY A 30 33.48 -17.84 49.51
C GLY A 30 32.75 -18.75 50.48
N LYS A 31 33.48 -19.34 51.44
CA LYS A 31 32.91 -19.66 52.75
C LYS A 31 32.37 -18.37 53.38
N GLY A 32 31.07 -18.29 53.61
CA GLY A 32 30.41 -17.30 54.44
C GLY A 32 29.62 -18.00 55.53
N THR A 33 30.11 -17.90 56.75
CA THR A 33 29.56 -18.45 57.98
C THR A 33 28.19 -17.85 58.30
N ASN A 34 27.15 -18.67 58.40
CA ASN A 34 26.09 -18.49 59.39
C ASN A 34 25.55 -19.87 59.78
N ALA A 35 25.67 -20.16 61.07
CA ALA A 35 25.22 -21.38 61.71
C ALA A 35 23.71 -21.30 61.95
N GLY A 36 23.02 -22.41 61.68
CA GLY A 36 21.70 -22.68 62.25
C GLY A 36 20.50 -22.40 61.36
N VAL A 37 20.34 -23.15 60.27
CA VAL A 37 19.00 -23.55 59.78
C VAL A 37 19.12 -24.97 59.20
N ASP A 38 18.68 -25.97 59.96
CA ASP A 38 18.36 -27.29 59.44
C ASP A 38 17.04 -27.17 58.67
N TRP A 39 17.06 -27.44 57.36
CA TRP A 39 15.81 -27.63 56.62
C TRP A 39 15.38 -29.09 56.74
N VAL A 40 14.39 -29.29 57.61
CA VAL A 40 13.65 -30.53 57.80
C VAL A 40 12.68 -30.72 56.64
N ASP A 41 12.71 -31.92 56.07
CA ASP A 41 11.75 -32.44 55.11
C ASP A 41 10.37 -32.56 55.78
N GLY A 42 9.39 -31.82 55.27
CA GLY A 42 8.09 -31.62 55.92
C GLY A 42 6.92 -31.81 54.96
N GLN A 43 6.31 -33.00 55.02
CA GLN A 43 4.94 -33.25 54.57
C GLN A 43 3.98 -32.20 55.13
N ILE A 44 3.17 -31.59 54.27
CA ILE A 44 1.90 -30.99 54.68
C ILE A 44 0.81 -31.51 53.74
N GLY A 45 0.05 -32.46 54.25
CA GLY A 45 -1.33 -32.70 53.84
C GLY A 45 -2.23 -31.62 54.44
N GLY A 46 -3.20 -31.17 53.66
CA GLY A 46 -4.23 -30.24 54.09
C GLY A 46 -5.45 -30.38 53.19
N ASP A 47 -6.55 -30.82 53.80
CA ASP A 47 -7.89 -30.93 53.23
C ASP A 47 -8.38 -29.59 52.66
N PHE A 48 -8.93 -29.62 51.45
CA PHE A 48 -9.76 -28.52 50.93
C PHE A 48 -11.22 -28.93 50.94
N THR A 49 -11.98 -28.31 51.85
CA THR A 49 -13.44 -28.27 51.85
C THR A 49 -13.92 -27.19 50.86
N PRO A 50 -14.89 -27.47 49.98
CA PRO A 50 -15.40 -26.46 49.05
C PRO A 50 -16.40 -25.53 49.76
N LEU A 51 -16.09 -24.23 49.75
CA LEU A 51 -16.98 -23.14 50.14
C LEU A 51 -17.83 -22.69 48.95
N GLY A 52 -19.15 -22.81 49.08
CA GLY A 52 -20.10 -21.83 48.56
C GLY A 52 -20.69 -22.06 47.17
N THR A 53 -21.83 -22.72 47.13
CA THR A 53 -22.84 -22.61 46.07
C THR A 53 -23.53 -21.25 46.15
N VAL A 54 -23.63 -20.51 45.05
CA VAL A 54 -24.52 -19.35 44.92
C VAL A 54 -25.58 -19.64 43.86
N GLN A 55 -26.78 -20.00 44.32
CA GLN A 55 -28.03 -19.82 43.61
C GLN A 55 -28.58 -18.43 43.98
N GLY A 56 -29.07 -17.69 42.99
CA GLY A 56 -29.62 -16.35 43.21
C GLY A 56 -30.22 -15.73 41.95
N SER A 57 -31.31 -16.33 41.49
CA SER A 57 -32.24 -15.76 40.51
C SER A 57 -33.01 -14.58 41.11
N ALA A 58 -32.99 -13.42 40.44
CA ALA A 58 -34.14 -12.52 40.17
C ALA A 58 -33.66 -11.10 39.87
N PHE A 59 -33.87 -10.61 38.64
CA PHE A 59 -34.25 -9.21 38.44
C PHE A 59 -35.33 -9.12 37.38
N GLN A 60 -36.38 -8.39 37.74
CA GLN A 60 -37.67 -8.29 37.09
C GLN A 60 -37.57 -7.44 35.81
N ALA A 61 -38.00 -7.99 34.68
CA ALA A 61 -38.40 -7.20 33.52
C ALA A 61 -39.94 -7.10 33.52
N ALA A 62 -40.43 -5.86 33.55
CA ALA A 62 -41.85 -5.54 33.53
C ALA A 62 -42.50 -6.01 32.21
N ARG A 63 -43.59 -6.76 32.34
CA ARG A 63 -44.56 -7.02 31.27
C ARG A 63 -45.46 -5.79 31.10
N VAL A 64 -45.54 -5.26 29.89
CA VAL A 64 -46.77 -4.64 29.36
C VAL A 64 -46.91 -5.08 27.90
N SER A 65 -47.92 -5.89 27.63
CA SER A 65 -48.57 -6.18 26.33
C SER A 65 -50.05 -6.46 26.67
N PRO A 66 -51.05 -6.38 25.76
CA PRO A 66 -50.92 -6.50 24.29
C PRO A 66 -51.87 -5.64 23.41
N GLY A 67 -51.67 -5.67 22.09
CA GLY A 67 -52.76 -5.44 21.13
C GLY A 67 -52.36 -5.38 19.65
N PHE A 68 -52.55 -6.51 18.93
CA PHE A 68 -53.18 -6.67 17.59
C PHE A 68 -52.75 -5.73 16.42
N ILE A 69 -52.31 -6.12 15.20
CA ILE A 69 -52.64 -7.14 14.16
C ILE A 69 -51.36 -7.23 13.27
N GLY A 70 -50.74 -8.36 12.91
CA GLY A 70 -51.22 -9.40 12.00
C GLY A 70 -50.94 -9.07 10.51
N GLY A 71 -49.75 -9.39 9.97
CA GLY A 71 -49.50 -9.32 8.53
C GLY A 71 -48.02 -9.34 8.12
N THR A 72 -47.52 -10.53 7.78
CA THR A 72 -46.19 -10.81 7.23
C THR A 72 -46.10 -10.52 5.73
N GLY A 73 -45.09 -9.77 5.31
CA GLY A 73 -44.72 -9.60 3.90
C GLY A 73 -43.54 -8.65 3.72
N ASP A 74 -42.31 -9.14 3.94
CA ASP A 74 -41.11 -8.39 3.58
C ASP A 74 -40.87 -8.52 2.06
N VAL A 75 -41.17 -7.44 1.35
CA VAL A 75 -40.77 -7.21 -0.04
C VAL A 75 -39.37 -6.62 -0.02
N ALA A 76 -38.43 -7.32 -0.67
CA ALA A 76 -37.08 -6.80 -0.92
C ALA A 76 -37.17 -5.54 -1.79
N LEU A 77 -36.79 -4.38 -1.22
CA LEU A 77 -36.60 -3.14 -1.97
C LEU A 77 -35.24 -3.20 -2.66
N GLY A 78 -35.28 -3.42 -3.98
CA GLY A 78 -34.13 -3.27 -4.86
C GLY A 78 -33.72 -1.81 -5.01
N ASP A 79 -32.42 -1.60 -5.21
CA ASP A 79 -31.77 -0.32 -5.50
C ASP A 79 -32.41 0.39 -6.69
N ALA A 80 -33.31 1.34 -6.43
CA ALA A 80 -33.81 2.27 -7.43
C ALA A 80 -32.84 3.47 -7.52
N ARG A 81 -31.98 3.48 -8.55
CA ARG A 81 -31.21 4.66 -8.95
C ARG A 81 -32.12 5.59 -9.77
N PHE A 82 -32.42 6.77 -9.24
CA PHE A 82 -33.08 7.84 -10.00
C PHE A 82 -32.05 8.56 -10.86
N SER A 83 -32.23 8.55 -12.19
CA SER A 83 -31.51 9.41 -13.13
C SER A 83 -32.38 10.60 -13.52
N PHE A 84 -31.87 11.82 -13.33
CA PHE A 84 -32.49 13.03 -13.85
C PHE A 84 -31.85 13.39 -15.21
N LYS A 85 -32.68 13.50 -16.24
CA LYS A 85 -32.30 13.98 -17.58
C LYS A 85 -32.73 15.44 -17.72
N ILE A 86 -31.79 16.38 -17.64
CA ILE A 86 -32.05 17.78 -17.94
C ILE A 86 -31.99 17.96 -19.46
N THR A 87 -33.15 18.22 -20.07
CA THR A 87 -33.25 18.54 -21.50
C THR A 87 -33.30 20.07 -21.64
N ARG A 88 -32.28 20.68 -22.26
CA ARG A 88 -32.32 22.10 -22.63
C ARG A 88 -33.31 22.27 -23.79
N GLY A 89 -34.43 22.92 -23.53
CA GLY A 89 -35.32 23.44 -24.57
C GLY A 89 -34.73 24.74 -25.13
N SER A 90 -34.33 24.73 -26.39
CA SER A 90 -34.02 25.94 -27.17
C SER A 90 -35.29 26.44 -27.84
N SER A 91 -35.87 27.54 -27.34
CA SER A 91 -36.89 28.29 -28.06
C SER A 91 -36.24 29.52 -28.72
N SER A 92 -36.12 29.46 -30.05
CA SER A 92 -35.77 30.58 -30.90
C SER A 92 -36.99 31.47 -31.12
N THR A 93 -36.88 32.76 -30.84
CA THR A 93 -37.72 33.78 -31.46
C THR A 93 -36.88 35.00 -31.78
N SER A 94 -36.86 35.32 -33.07
CA SER A 94 -36.30 36.49 -33.73
C SER A 94 -37.09 37.76 -33.41
N GLY A 95 -36.41 38.90 -33.31
CA GLY A 95 -37.04 40.22 -33.36
C GLY A 95 -36.05 41.34 -33.09
N ASN A 96 -35.71 42.09 -34.14
CA ASN A 96 -34.97 43.35 -34.09
C ASN A 96 -35.77 44.42 -33.34
N GLU A 97 -35.10 45.25 -32.54
CA GLU A 97 -35.06 46.72 -32.70
C GLU A 97 -34.23 47.34 -31.56
N ALA A 98 -33.49 48.39 -31.91
CA ALA A 98 -32.63 49.16 -31.02
C ALA A 98 -33.43 50.24 -30.31
N GLU A 99 -33.25 50.42 -29.00
CA GLU A 99 -33.42 51.71 -28.34
C GLU A 99 -32.74 51.73 -26.95
N THR A 100 -31.95 52.77 -26.73
CA THR A 100 -31.26 53.12 -25.48
C THR A 100 -32.21 53.88 -24.56
N HIS A 101 -32.52 53.35 -23.37
CA HIS A 101 -32.94 54.16 -22.20
C HIS A 101 -32.63 53.43 -20.88
N GLY A 102 -32.19 54.19 -19.89
CA GLY A 102 -31.75 53.71 -18.58
C GLY A 102 -32.84 53.60 -17.50
N PHE A 103 -32.36 53.11 -16.35
CA PHE A 103 -32.97 53.01 -15.02
C PHE A 103 -34.21 52.12 -14.82
N GLY A 104 -34.13 51.30 -13.76
CA GLY A 104 -35.31 50.77 -13.09
C GLY A 104 -35.11 49.38 -12.50
N GLY A 105 -34.56 49.31 -11.28
CA GLY A 105 -34.54 48.09 -10.49
C GLY A 105 -35.96 47.54 -10.28
N ARG A 106 -36.12 46.22 -10.43
CA ARG A 106 -37.29 45.49 -9.97
C ARG A 106 -36.84 44.21 -9.28
N TYR A 107 -37.11 44.15 -7.98
CA TYR A 107 -37.09 42.96 -7.15
C TYR A 107 -38.07 41.93 -7.73
N PHE A 108 -37.60 40.71 -7.97
CA PHE A 108 -38.45 39.54 -8.11
C PHE A 108 -38.16 38.58 -6.95
N GLY A 109 -39.23 38.16 -6.29
CA GLY A 109 -39.23 37.49 -5.00
C GLY A 109 -38.52 36.14 -4.98
N GLY A 110 -37.83 35.90 -3.88
CA GLY A 110 -37.23 34.62 -3.54
C GLY A 110 -38.31 33.57 -3.25
N ILE A 111 -38.14 32.39 -3.84
CA ILE A 111 -38.86 31.17 -3.49
C ILE A 111 -38.10 30.55 -2.30
N ASN A 112 -38.81 30.34 -1.20
CA ASN A 112 -38.29 29.72 0.01
C ASN A 112 -38.33 28.19 -0.13
N LEU A 113 -37.17 27.54 -0.14
CA LEU A 113 -37.00 26.08 -0.14
C LEU A 113 -36.09 25.69 1.02
N ALA A 114 -36.63 25.77 2.24
CA ALA A 114 -36.00 25.18 3.41
C ALA A 114 -36.17 23.66 3.37
N GLY A 115 -35.04 22.94 3.24
CA GLY A 115 -35.04 21.49 3.43
C GLY A 115 -33.96 20.71 2.69
N ILE A 116 -32.69 21.14 2.67
CA ILE A 116 -31.55 20.27 2.34
C ILE A 116 -30.33 20.67 3.18
N LEU A 117 -29.69 19.67 3.79
CA LEU A 117 -28.48 19.75 4.61
C LEU A 117 -27.35 20.62 4.00
N ASN A 118 -26.67 21.37 4.88
CA ASN A 118 -25.32 21.92 4.78
C ASN A 118 -24.81 22.23 3.35
N GLY A 119 -25.16 23.42 2.87
CA GLY A 119 -24.50 24.03 1.72
C GLY A 119 -24.70 25.54 1.77
N VAL A 120 -23.67 26.29 2.14
CA VAL A 120 -23.64 27.74 1.92
C VAL A 120 -23.63 27.94 0.40
N PHE A 121 -24.77 28.37 -0.16
CA PHE A 121 -24.86 28.71 -1.57
C PHE A 121 -24.35 30.13 -1.78
N CYS A 122 -23.14 30.27 -2.32
CA CYS A 122 -22.59 31.54 -2.75
C CYS A 122 -23.06 31.81 -4.19
N GLN A 123 -23.89 32.84 -4.40
CA GLN A 123 -24.35 33.22 -5.73
C GLN A 123 -23.52 34.40 -6.24
N LEU A 124 -22.56 34.13 -7.12
CA LEU A 124 -21.74 35.17 -7.77
C LEU A 124 -22.52 35.80 -8.93
N ARG A 125 -22.75 37.11 -8.88
CA ARG A 125 -23.11 37.91 -10.06
C ARG A 125 -21.91 38.77 -10.44
N SER A 126 -21.43 38.61 -11.67
CA SER A 126 -20.51 39.56 -12.29
C SER A 126 -21.26 40.34 -13.37
N THR A 127 -21.16 41.67 -13.34
CA THR A 127 -21.69 42.57 -14.38
C THR A 127 -20.62 43.13 -15.31
N SER A 128 -19.37 42.62 -15.25
CA SER A 128 -18.27 43.06 -16.12
C SER A 128 -17.77 41.93 -17.02
N SER A 129 -17.36 42.27 -18.25
CA SER A 129 -16.90 41.33 -19.28
C SER A 129 -15.51 40.74 -19.04
N THR A 130 -15.00 40.79 -17.81
CA THR A 130 -13.65 40.36 -17.45
C THR A 130 -13.75 39.08 -16.62
N GLN A 131 -13.35 37.94 -17.19
CA GLN A 131 -13.34 36.67 -16.47
C GLN A 131 -12.23 36.67 -15.42
N VAL A 132 -12.63 36.68 -14.14
CA VAL A 132 -11.75 36.42 -12.99
C VAL A 132 -11.96 34.96 -12.57
N THR A 133 -10.96 34.11 -12.80
CA THR A 133 -10.98 32.71 -12.35
C THR A 133 -10.39 32.64 -10.95
N LEU A 134 -11.23 32.64 -9.92
CA LEU A 134 -10.82 32.38 -8.53
C LEU A 134 -10.92 30.88 -8.23
N SER A 135 -9.82 30.30 -7.73
CA SER A 135 -9.78 28.93 -7.25
C SER A 135 -10.59 28.80 -5.96
N VAL A 136 -11.75 28.14 -6.02
CA VAL A 136 -12.70 27.92 -4.92
C VAL A 136 -12.07 27.26 -3.68
N ARG A 137 -10.90 26.62 -3.82
CA ARG A 137 -10.24 25.86 -2.76
C ARG A 137 -9.63 26.72 -1.66
N GLU A 138 -9.21 27.94 -1.98
CA GLU A 138 -8.50 28.82 -1.02
C GLU A 138 -9.48 29.62 -0.14
N ILE A 139 -10.63 29.98 -0.70
CA ILE A 139 -11.76 30.61 0.03
C ILE A 139 -12.36 29.62 1.03
N SER A 140 -12.52 28.34 0.64
CA SER A 140 -13.06 27.30 1.54
C SER A 140 -12.24 27.14 2.82
N ASN A 141 -10.91 27.18 2.72
CA ASN A 141 -10.04 26.98 3.88
C ASN A 141 -10.02 28.20 4.81
N ARG A 142 -10.04 29.43 4.25
CA ARG A 142 -10.06 30.65 5.06
C ARG A 142 -11.42 30.91 5.71
N VAL A 143 -12.52 30.57 5.03
CA VAL A 143 -13.87 30.61 5.61
C VAL A 143 -14.02 29.55 6.70
N GLN A 144 -13.48 28.34 6.52
CA GLN A 144 -13.43 27.35 7.60
C GLN A 144 -12.64 27.84 8.81
N GLN A 145 -11.53 28.55 8.59
CA GLN A 145 -10.69 29.05 9.68
C GLN A 145 -11.35 30.20 10.48
N ALA A 146 -12.13 31.06 9.82
CA ALA A 146 -12.93 32.10 10.49
C ALA A 146 -14.17 31.54 11.24
N LEU A 147 -14.68 30.38 10.82
CA LEU A 147 -15.81 29.70 11.48
C LEU A 147 -15.42 28.94 12.77
N TYR A 148 -14.12 28.85 13.09
CA TYR A 148 -13.64 28.28 14.36
C TYR A 148 -13.59 29.31 15.52
N ASP A 149 -13.96 30.57 15.26
CA ASP A 149 -14.16 31.56 16.31
C ASP A 149 -15.57 31.43 16.91
N GLU A 150 -15.67 31.18 18.22
CA GLU A 150 -16.95 30.81 18.88
C GLU A 150 -18.01 31.92 18.77
N GLU A 151 -17.60 33.19 18.71
CA GLU A 151 -18.52 34.32 18.56
C GLU A 151 -19.16 34.39 17.16
N LEU A 152 -18.41 34.03 16.11
CA LEU A 152 -18.91 34.02 14.73
C LEU A 152 -19.81 32.80 14.46
N PHE A 153 -19.52 31.67 15.10
CA PHE A 153 -20.31 30.45 14.97
C PHE A 153 -21.68 30.57 15.65
N ALA A 154 -21.76 31.22 16.81
CA ALA A 154 -23.03 31.54 17.47
C ALA A 154 -23.88 32.53 16.64
N TRP A 155 -23.23 33.43 15.90
CA TRP A 155 -23.88 34.42 15.05
C TRP A 155 -24.44 33.81 13.74
N ALA A 156 -23.73 32.86 13.14
CA ALA A 156 -24.14 32.19 11.90
C ALA A 156 -25.36 31.26 12.04
N GLN A 157 -25.80 30.95 13.27
CA GLN A 157 -27.03 30.19 13.53
C GLN A 157 -28.30 31.06 13.62
N ASP A 158 -28.17 32.39 13.58
CA ASP A 158 -29.32 33.30 13.58
C ASP A 158 -29.88 33.46 12.16
N GLU A 159 -31.04 32.86 11.88
CA GLU A 159 -31.72 32.87 10.57
C GLU A 159 -32.09 34.28 10.07
N THR A 160 -31.96 35.30 10.91
CA THR A 160 -32.24 36.69 10.55
C THR A 160 -31.04 37.43 9.95
N LYS A 161 -29.85 36.83 9.95
CA LYS A 161 -28.60 37.49 9.57
C LYS A 161 -27.97 36.89 8.32
N TRP A 162 -27.44 37.74 7.45
CA TRP A 162 -26.90 37.35 6.15
C TRP A 162 -25.48 37.89 5.99
N LEU A 163 -24.57 37.02 5.53
CA LEU A 163 -23.21 37.40 5.13
C LEU A 163 -23.17 37.52 3.60
N GLY A 164 -22.95 38.74 3.12
CA GLY A 164 -22.86 39.04 1.69
C GLY A 164 -21.42 39.37 1.30
N PHE A 165 -20.98 38.87 0.15
CA PHE A 165 -19.70 39.24 -0.45
C PHE A 165 -19.98 39.88 -1.81
N ASP A 166 -19.54 41.11 -2.01
CA ASP A 166 -19.70 41.82 -3.28
C ASP A 166 -18.35 42.32 -3.80
N ILE A 167 -18.18 42.32 -5.12
CA ILE A 167 -16.99 42.85 -5.79
C ILE A 167 -17.45 44.03 -6.64
N VAL A 168 -17.15 45.24 -6.17
CA VAL A 168 -17.48 46.48 -6.88
C VAL A 168 -16.17 47.11 -7.37
N GLY A 169 -15.89 46.94 -8.67
CA GLY A 169 -14.65 47.43 -9.28
C GLY A 169 -13.43 46.61 -8.86
N THR A 170 -12.39 47.26 -8.34
CA THR A 170 -11.16 46.62 -7.82
C THR A 170 -11.25 46.25 -6.35
N ASN A 171 -12.33 46.61 -5.66
CA ASN A 171 -12.47 46.38 -4.23
C ASN A 171 -13.44 45.21 -3.99
N ALA A 172 -13.10 44.36 -3.04
CA ALA A 172 -14.01 43.37 -2.48
C ALA A 172 -14.48 43.89 -1.12
N GLU A 173 -15.79 43.96 -0.92
CA GLU A 173 -16.38 44.37 0.35
C GLU A 173 -17.22 43.21 0.91
N LEU A 174 -16.95 42.88 2.18
CA LEU A 174 -17.72 41.92 2.95
C LEU A 174 -18.74 42.69 3.77
N TRP A 175 -20.02 42.43 3.55
CA TRP A 175 -21.11 43.11 4.24
C TRP A 175 -21.84 42.16 5.17
N VAL A 176 -22.18 42.69 6.35
CA VAL A 176 -23.00 42.02 7.34
C VAL A 176 -24.30 42.81 7.45
N SER A 177 -25.42 42.19 7.13
CA SER A 177 -26.74 42.82 7.19
C SER A 177 -27.57 42.21 8.31
N ASP A 178 -27.98 43.04 9.27
CA ASP A 178 -29.13 42.76 10.14
C ASP A 178 -30.35 43.50 9.57
N THR A 179 -31.53 42.93 9.71
CA THR A 179 -32.78 43.40 9.08
C THR A 179 -33.21 44.82 9.45
N ASN A 180 -32.53 45.51 10.38
CA ASN A 180 -32.93 46.85 10.83
C ASN A 180 -31.84 47.92 10.97
N ASP A 181 -30.57 47.70 10.63
CA ASP A 181 -29.59 48.81 10.56
C ASP A 181 -28.32 48.45 9.76
N PHE A 182 -27.83 49.43 8.98
CA PHE A 182 -26.53 49.35 8.28
C PHE A 182 -25.41 49.72 9.25
N LEU A 183 -24.71 48.72 9.79
CA LEU A 183 -23.48 48.94 10.54
C LEU A 183 -22.30 49.03 9.58
N ASN A 184 -21.80 50.25 9.36
CA ASN A 184 -20.54 50.50 8.66
C ASN A 184 -19.48 50.88 9.70
N ASP A 185 -19.17 49.96 10.61
CA ASP A 185 -18.19 50.17 11.67
C ASP A 185 -16.84 49.52 11.30
N ARG A 186 -15.88 50.37 10.92
CA ARG A 186 -14.52 49.99 10.52
C ARG A 186 -13.66 49.45 11.67
N THR A 187 -14.14 49.48 12.92
CA THR A 187 -13.30 49.07 14.08
C THR A 187 -13.37 47.59 14.40
N ILE A 188 -14.36 46.85 13.88
CA ILE A 188 -14.54 45.41 14.18
C ILE A 188 -13.85 44.54 13.11
N LEU A 189 -13.72 45.04 11.89
CA LEU A 189 -13.04 44.35 10.79
C LEU A 189 -11.66 44.99 10.63
N GLY A 190 -10.66 44.47 11.33
CA GLY A 190 -9.26 44.89 11.11
C GLY A 190 -8.93 44.88 9.62
N ASP A 191 -8.13 45.86 9.16
CA ASP A 191 -7.83 46.10 7.75
C ASP A 191 -7.41 44.81 7.03
N ILE A 192 -8.35 44.20 6.30
CA ILE A 192 -8.04 43.14 5.34
C ILE A 192 -7.63 43.87 4.06
N ASP A 193 -6.34 44.21 3.98
CA ASP A 193 -5.75 44.69 2.75
C ASP A 193 -5.70 43.52 1.75
N LEU A 194 -6.77 43.39 0.97
CA LEU A 194 -6.84 42.45 -0.13
C LEU A 194 -5.97 43.01 -1.26
N VAL A 195 -4.68 42.65 -1.26
CA VAL A 195 -3.78 42.93 -2.38
C VAL A 195 -4.26 42.11 -3.59
N VAL A 196 -5.07 42.74 -4.43
CA VAL A 196 -5.47 42.21 -5.73
C VAL A 196 -4.23 42.21 -6.62
N LEU A 197 -3.59 41.04 -6.76
CA LEU A 197 -2.57 40.80 -7.77
C LEU A 197 -3.23 40.70 -9.16
N THR A 198 -3.65 41.84 -9.71
CA THR A 198 -3.82 41.94 -11.17
C THR A 198 -2.45 41.87 -11.81
N ALA A 199 -2.25 40.91 -12.71
CA ALA A 199 -1.01 40.78 -13.48
C ALA A 199 -0.64 42.13 -14.12
N PRO A 200 0.54 42.70 -13.84
CA PRO A 200 0.88 44.01 -14.35
C PRO A 200 1.15 43.92 -15.85
N SER A 201 0.46 44.77 -16.61
CA SER A 201 0.88 45.10 -17.97
C SER A 201 2.31 45.65 -17.92
N ALA A 202 3.16 45.20 -18.84
CA ALA A 202 4.59 45.51 -18.91
C ALA A 202 4.88 47.02 -18.71
N GLY A 203 5.30 47.40 -17.50
CA GLY A 203 5.56 48.79 -17.16
C GLY A 203 5.84 49.12 -15.68
N GLU A 204 5.64 48.20 -14.72
CA GLU A 204 5.65 48.53 -13.30
C GLU A 204 6.74 47.81 -12.50
N GLY A 205 7.99 48.28 -12.64
CA GLY A 205 9.06 47.95 -11.70
C GLY A 205 9.03 48.82 -10.42
N SER A 206 8.23 49.88 -10.39
CA SER A 206 8.20 50.86 -9.28
C SER A 206 7.26 50.45 -8.14
N VAL A 207 6.17 49.74 -8.43
CA VAL A 207 5.13 49.42 -7.44
C VAL A 207 5.62 48.35 -6.45
N LEU A 208 6.42 47.38 -6.92
CA LEU A 208 7.02 46.37 -6.04
C LEU A 208 8.05 46.98 -5.07
N ILE A 209 8.80 47.99 -5.51
CA ILE A 209 9.80 48.67 -4.69
C ILE A 209 9.12 49.54 -3.62
N GLU A 210 8.00 50.19 -3.93
CA GLU A 210 7.22 50.95 -2.95
C GLU A 210 6.48 50.05 -1.96
N ALA A 211 5.96 48.90 -2.39
CA ALA A 211 5.34 47.92 -1.48
C ALA A 211 6.37 47.32 -0.50
N ILE A 212 7.59 47.03 -0.98
CA ILE A 212 8.69 46.57 -0.12
C ILE A 212 9.15 47.67 0.84
N ARG A 213 9.19 48.93 0.40
CA ARG A 213 9.52 50.07 1.28
C ARG A 213 8.45 50.31 2.35
N ALA A 214 7.17 50.24 2.01
CA ALA A 214 6.06 50.39 2.95
C ALA A 214 6.04 49.29 4.02
N LEU A 215 6.32 48.03 3.63
CA LEU A 215 6.46 46.92 4.58
C LEU A 215 7.64 47.12 5.54
N ASN A 216 8.75 47.68 5.07
CA ASN A 216 9.91 47.98 5.93
C ASN A 216 9.66 49.13 6.92
N GLU A 217 8.82 50.11 6.56
CA GLU A 217 8.49 51.26 7.41
C GLU A 217 7.46 50.93 8.51
N THR A 218 6.64 49.89 8.34
CA THR A 218 5.68 49.43 9.37
C THR A 218 6.30 48.61 10.51
N GLY A 219 7.62 48.38 10.50
CA GLY A 219 8.32 47.80 11.64
C GLY A 219 8.01 46.33 11.92
N VAL A 220 7.49 45.59 10.92
CA VAL A 220 7.30 44.14 11.03
C VAL A 220 8.66 43.45 10.89
N SER A 221 9.41 43.37 11.99
CA SER A 221 10.75 42.78 12.07
C SER A 221 10.75 41.23 12.01
N LEU A 222 9.81 40.63 11.28
CA LEU A 222 9.76 39.17 11.07
C LEU A 222 10.51 38.71 9.81
N LEU A 223 11.25 39.61 9.17
CA LEU A 223 11.94 39.36 7.91
C LEU A 223 13.36 38.79 8.05
N ASP A 224 13.89 38.61 9.26
CA ASP A 224 15.17 37.91 9.47
C ASP A 224 15.05 36.37 9.35
N ASP A 225 13.83 35.82 9.35
CA ASP A 225 13.59 34.37 9.14
C ASP A 225 12.92 34.03 7.81
N PHE A 226 12.47 35.02 7.02
CA PHE A 226 12.11 34.80 5.61
C PHE A 226 13.37 34.93 4.75
N LYS A 227 14.31 34.00 4.94
CA LYS A 227 15.16 33.63 3.82
C LYS A 227 14.23 33.10 2.73
N VAL A 228 14.01 33.90 1.71
CA VAL A 228 13.65 33.41 0.38
C VAL A 228 14.84 32.59 -0.09
N GLU A 229 15.03 31.40 0.50
CA GLU A 229 15.89 30.39 -0.09
C GLU A 229 15.17 29.98 -1.35
N ASP A 230 15.59 30.61 -2.44
CA ASP A 230 15.27 30.33 -3.81
C ASP A 230 13.80 29.89 -4.03
N ILE A 231 13.00 30.80 -4.59
CA ILE A 231 12.15 30.38 -5.71
C ILE A 231 13.14 29.95 -6.80
N VAL A 232 13.73 28.78 -6.61
CA VAL A 232 14.34 28.03 -7.70
C VAL A 232 13.16 27.93 -8.64
N THR A 233 13.35 28.34 -9.88
CA THR A 233 12.62 27.83 -11.04
C THR A 233 12.91 26.32 -11.20
N GLY A 234 12.99 25.62 -10.08
CA GLY A 234 13.48 24.30 -9.85
C GLY A 234 12.39 23.39 -10.30
N THR A 235 12.79 22.48 -11.16
CA THR A 235 12.10 21.24 -11.42
C THR A 235 11.29 20.85 -10.18
N PRO A 236 9.95 20.76 -10.27
CA PRO A 236 9.10 20.52 -9.12
C PRO A 236 9.71 19.38 -8.32
N LEU A 237 9.92 19.60 -7.02
CA LEU A 237 10.48 18.58 -6.13
C LEU A 237 9.77 17.27 -6.47
N PRO A 238 10.52 16.21 -6.82
CA PRO A 238 9.93 15.00 -7.34
C PRO A 238 8.90 14.54 -6.33
N LEU A 239 7.62 14.68 -6.70
CA LEU A 239 6.52 14.21 -5.88
C LEU A 239 6.78 12.72 -5.69
N GLY A 240 7.17 12.31 -4.48
CA GLY A 240 7.53 10.94 -4.09
C GLY A 240 6.35 9.97 -4.12
N ARG A 241 5.52 10.06 -5.16
CA ARG A 241 4.24 9.39 -5.31
C ARG A 241 4.21 8.42 -6.49
N LEU A 242 5.11 8.53 -7.45
CA LEU A 242 5.05 7.73 -8.67
C LEU A 242 6.28 6.80 -8.74
N ASP A 243 6.05 5.53 -8.39
CA ASP A 243 7.03 4.47 -8.56
C ASP A 243 6.78 3.75 -9.89
N GLY A 244 7.85 3.38 -10.60
CA GLY A 244 7.79 2.59 -11.82
C GLY A 244 8.83 1.49 -11.81
N LEU A 245 8.54 0.44 -12.57
CA LEU A 245 9.44 -0.69 -12.76
C LEU A 245 9.44 -1.08 -14.24
N LEU A 246 10.64 -1.18 -14.79
CA LEU A 246 10.91 -1.89 -16.04
C LEU A 246 11.77 -3.11 -15.73
N ALA A 247 11.51 -4.23 -16.39
CA ALA A 247 12.27 -5.47 -16.20
C ALA A 247 12.48 -6.17 -17.55
N LYS A 248 13.74 -6.51 -17.86
CA LYS A 248 14.10 -7.17 -19.12
C LYS A 248 15.14 -8.26 -18.91
N VAL A 249 14.94 -9.41 -19.55
CA VAL A 249 15.85 -10.56 -19.45
C VAL A 249 17.18 -10.22 -20.14
N GLU A 250 18.28 -10.51 -19.45
CA GLU A 250 19.63 -10.26 -19.93
C GLU A 250 20.03 -11.25 -21.03
N SER A 251 20.52 -10.74 -22.17
CA SER A 251 21.08 -11.59 -23.22
C SER A 251 22.42 -12.21 -22.80
N THR A 252 23.17 -11.48 -21.97
CA THR A 252 24.41 -11.92 -21.34
C THR A 252 24.31 -11.64 -19.84
N PRO A 253 24.39 -12.67 -18.97
CA PRO A 253 24.25 -12.48 -17.53
C PRO A 253 25.23 -11.45 -16.95
N GLY A 254 24.70 -10.51 -16.16
CA GLY A 254 25.46 -9.43 -15.54
C GLY A 254 25.71 -8.23 -16.43
N THR A 255 25.15 -8.20 -17.65
CA THR A 255 25.23 -7.03 -18.55
C THR A 255 23.87 -6.32 -18.59
N PHE A 256 23.86 -5.02 -18.34
CA PHE A 256 22.63 -4.23 -18.35
C PHE A 256 21.98 -4.19 -19.73
N GLU A 257 20.71 -4.52 -19.78
CA GLU A 257 19.89 -4.42 -20.99
C GLU A 257 19.13 -3.11 -21.05
N SER A 258 19.21 -2.43 -22.20
CA SER A 258 18.34 -1.26 -22.45
C SER A 258 16.86 -1.66 -22.47
N MET A 259 16.05 -0.92 -21.71
CA MET A 259 14.62 -1.21 -21.53
C MET A 259 13.73 -0.30 -22.37
N SER A 260 12.60 -0.84 -22.79
CA SER A 260 11.55 -0.15 -23.52
C SER A 260 10.34 0.06 -22.61
N THR A 261 9.88 1.31 -22.51
CA THR A 261 8.68 1.67 -21.74
C THR A 261 7.39 1.10 -22.33
N SER A 262 7.42 0.54 -23.55
CA SER A 262 6.26 -0.04 -24.21
C SER A 262 6.09 -1.55 -23.99
N THR A 263 7.16 -2.27 -23.64
CA THR A 263 7.15 -3.74 -23.55
C THR A 263 7.62 -4.28 -22.21
N ASP A 264 8.48 -3.53 -21.51
CA ASP A 264 9.20 -4.05 -20.34
C ASP A 264 8.58 -3.54 -19.02
N GLY A 265 7.43 -2.87 -19.11
CA GLY A 265 6.67 -2.33 -18.00
C GLY A 265 6.08 -3.41 -17.10
N VAL A 266 6.38 -3.33 -15.80
CA VAL A 266 5.76 -4.18 -14.78
C VAL A 266 4.92 -3.32 -13.85
N ARG A 267 3.60 -3.57 -13.79
CA ARG A 267 2.74 -2.79 -12.90
C ARG A 267 2.91 -3.21 -11.44
N LEU A 268 3.41 -2.28 -10.63
CA LEU A 268 3.53 -2.43 -9.19
C LEU A 268 2.16 -2.31 -8.51
N ALA A 269 1.87 -3.20 -7.56
CA ALA A 269 0.69 -3.14 -6.70
C ALA A 269 0.90 -2.23 -5.48
N GLU A 270 2.16 -2.07 -5.06
CA GLU A 270 2.57 -1.32 -3.87
C GLU A 270 3.84 -0.54 -4.17
N ARG A 271 4.15 0.45 -3.33
CA ARG A 271 5.34 1.30 -3.51
C ARG A 271 6.62 0.50 -3.30
N ALA A 272 7.58 0.68 -4.20
CA ALA A 272 8.87 0.01 -4.17
C ALA A 272 9.88 0.74 -3.27
N TRP A 273 9.78 2.07 -3.11
CA TRP A 273 10.79 2.87 -2.40
C TRP A 273 11.15 2.34 -1.01
N SER A 274 10.15 1.98 -0.20
CA SER A 274 10.37 1.49 1.17
C SER A 274 10.88 0.04 1.23
N ARG A 275 11.12 -0.59 0.08
CA ARG A 275 11.44 -2.02 -0.07
C ARG A 275 12.73 -2.25 -0.84
N ILE A 276 13.46 -1.17 -1.14
CA ILE A 276 14.80 -1.23 -1.69
C ILE A 276 15.77 -1.20 -0.51
N ALA A 277 16.56 -2.24 -0.38
CA ALA A 277 17.68 -2.32 0.55
C ALA A 277 18.97 -2.46 -0.26
N TYR A 278 20.01 -1.78 0.19
CA TYR A 278 21.33 -1.84 -0.41
C TYR A 278 22.37 -2.17 0.66
N ASP A 279 23.36 -2.98 0.28
CA ASP A 279 24.43 -3.40 1.18
C ASP A 279 25.74 -3.48 0.40
N GLY A 280 26.83 -3.03 1.02
CA GLY A 280 28.16 -3.21 0.46
C GLY A 280 28.57 -4.66 0.61
N LEU A 281 28.86 -5.36 -0.48
CA LEU A 281 29.14 -6.80 -0.38
C LEU A 281 30.44 -7.11 0.37
N PHE A 282 31.39 -6.18 0.33
CA PHE A 282 32.70 -6.31 0.94
C PHE A 282 32.96 -5.15 1.89
N ASP A 283 33.58 -5.47 3.02
CA ASP A 283 34.11 -4.44 3.89
C ASP A 283 35.32 -3.79 3.20
N HIS A 284 35.12 -2.55 2.77
CA HIS A 284 36.17 -1.71 2.21
C HIS A 284 36.73 -0.77 3.29
N LEU A 285 36.11 -0.68 4.47
CA LEU A 285 36.58 0.22 5.52
C LEU A 285 37.83 -0.37 6.17
N ARG A 286 38.91 0.41 6.17
CA ARG A 286 40.14 0.06 6.89
C ARG A 286 40.01 0.46 8.36
N LEU A 287 39.10 -0.21 9.08
CA LEU A 287 38.88 0.00 10.52
C LEU A 287 40.18 -0.33 11.28
N GLY A 288 40.93 0.71 11.66
CA GLY A 288 42.22 0.59 12.37
C GLY A 288 43.46 1.04 11.60
N ALA A 289 43.32 1.49 10.34
CA ALA A 289 44.42 2.18 9.67
C ALA A 289 44.71 3.51 10.37
N ALA A 290 45.96 3.75 10.75
CA ALA A 290 46.40 5.02 11.31
C ALA A 290 46.15 6.14 10.28
N SER A 291 45.18 7.00 10.56
CA SER A 291 44.88 8.19 9.77
C SER A 291 45.48 9.40 10.47
N GLY A 292 46.06 10.32 9.69
CA GLY A 292 46.42 11.65 10.19
C GLY A 292 45.20 12.53 10.49
N SER A 293 44.00 12.05 10.19
CA SER A 293 42.70 12.67 10.46
C SER A 293 41.87 11.79 11.40
N ALA A 294 40.90 12.38 12.08
CA ALA A 294 39.87 11.62 12.81
C ALA A 294 38.95 10.82 11.85
N ILE A 295 38.98 11.14 10.56
CA ILE A 295 38.25 10.42 9.51
C ILE A 295 39.09 9.18 9.11
N PRO A 296 38.51 7.97 9.12
CA PRO A 296 39.16 6.77 8.60
C PRO A 296 39.70 7.00 7.19
N VAL A 297 40.88 6.45 6.90
CA VAL A 297 41.47 6.55 5.56
C VAL A 297 40.50 5.98 4.55
N ASN A 298 40.17 6.76 3.52
CA ASN A 298 39.31 6.31 2.44
C ASN A 298 39.94 5.06 1.79
N PRO A 299 39.19 3.98 1.54
CA PRO A 299 39.75 2.81 0.88
C PRO A 299 40.34 3.14 -0.50
N ASP A 300 41.64 2.91 -0.64
CA ASP A 300 42.30 2.86 -1.93
C ASP A 300 41.97 1.52 -2.61
N ALA A 301 40.84 1.45 -3.31
CA ALA A 301 40.46 0.41 -4.27
C ALA A 301 40.36 -1.07 -3.77
N PRO A 302 39.61 -1.95 -4.47
CA PRO A 302 38.67 -1.69 -5.56
C PRO A 302 37.29 -1.19 -5.08
N PRO A 303 36.49 -0.55 -5.96
CA PRO A 303 35.12 -0.17 -5.62
C PRO A 303 34.31 -1.40 -5.20
N CYS A 304 33.65 -1.30 -4.05
CA CYS A 304 32.78 -2.36 -3.56
C CYS A 304 31.45 -2.30 -4.34
N PRO A 305 31.06 -3.37 -5.07
CA PRO A 305 29.75 -3.39 -5.71
C PRO A 305 28.66 -3.34 -4.65
N LEU A 306 27.63 -2.54 -4.93
CA LEU A 306 26.47 -2.43 -4.07
C LEU A 306 25.49 -3.54 -4.42
N LEU A 307 25.24 -4.42 -3.47
CA LEU A 307 24.22 -5.46 -3.58
C LEU A 307 22.86 -4.84 -3.30
N VAL A 308 21.95 -4.91 -4.26
CA VAL A 308 20.58 -4.41 -4.11
C VAL A 308 19.61 -5.56 -3.90
N ARG A 309 18.75 -5.42 -2.89
CA ARG A 309 17.63 -6.32 -2.62
C ARG A 309 16.35 -5.52 -2.75
N VAL A 310 15.42 -6.01 -3.55
CA VAL A 310 14.13 -5.36 -3.76
C VAL A 310 13.00 -6.36 -3.64
N GLU A 311 12.00 -6.03 -2.82
CA GLU A 311 10.74 -6.75 -2.77
C GLU A 311 9.73 -6.06 -3.70
N ILE A 312 9.41 -6.71 -4.81
CA ILE A 312 8.49 -6.23 -5.85
C ILE A 312 7.16 -6.94 -5.65
N VAL A 313 6.08 -6.18 -5.45
CA VAL A 313 4.73 -6.72 -5.36
C VAL A 313 3.94 -6.30 -6.57
N VAL A 314 3.38 -7.28 -7.28
CA VAL A 314 2.61 -7.07 -8.50
C VAL A 314 1.22 -7.67 -8.37
N GLU A 315 0.29 -7.13 -9.13
CA GLU A 315 -1.02 -7.74 -9.32
C GLU A 315 -0.92 -8.79 -10.41
N LEU A 316 -1.23 -10.05 -10.08
CA LEU A 316 -1.16 -11.14 -11.04
C LEU A 316 -2.26 -10.96 -12.10
N ARG A 317 -1.85 -11.01 -13.36
CA ARG A 317 -2.70 -10.91 -14.54
C ARG A 317 -2.11 -11.77 -15.65
N GLY A 318 -2.98 -12.35 -16.47
CA GLY A 318 -2.57 -12.82 -17.80
C GLY A 318 -2.44 -11.64 -18.77
N LEU A 319 -2.19 -11.97 -20.04
CA LEU A 319 -2.00 -10.99 -21.11
C LEU A 319 -3.33 -10.46 -21.68
N GLY A 320 -4.44 -11.18 -21.44
CA GLY A 320 -5.75 -10.85 -22.02
C GLY A 320 -5.83 -10.99 -23.55
N SER A 321 -4.74 -11.40 -24.20
CA SER A 321 -4.61 -11.65 -25.63
C SER A 321 -3.72 -12.88 -25.86
N ALA A 322 -3.67 -13.36 -27.11
CA ALA A 322 -2.98 -14.61 -27.43
C ALA A 322 -1.47 -14.52 -27.12
N TYR A 323 -0.97 -15.50 -26.38
CA TYR A 323 0.46 -15.60 -26.07
C TYR A 323 1.29 -15.86 -27.32
N SER A 324 2.49 -15.27 -27.37
CA SER A 324 3.49 -15.52 -28.39
C SER A 324 4.91 -15.32 -27.85
N SER A 325 5.92 -15.57 -28.67
CA SER A 325 7.32 -15.33 -28.26
C SER A 325 7.58 -13.86 -27.91
N SER A 326 6.86 -12.92 -28.55
CA SER A 326 6.97 -11.48 -28.33
C SER A 326 5.82 -10.87 -27.51
N ALA A 327 4.73 -11.61 -27.32
CA ALA A 327 3.58 -11.18 -26.53
C ALA A 327 3.47 -12.06 -25.28
N ARG A 328 3.99 -11.56 -24.17
CA ARG A 328 4.06 -12.26 -22.89
C ARG A 328 3.50 -11.37 -21.80
N GLN A 329 3.03 -11.95 -20.69
CA GLN A 329 2.53 -11.16 -19.57
C GLN A 329 3.67 -10.38 -18.89
N GLU A 330 3.32 -9.26 -18.24
CA GLU A 330 4.28 -8.32 -17.63
C GLU A 330 5.29 -8.98 -16.68
N THR A 331 4.93 -10.07 -16.01
CA THR A 331 5.79 -10.74 -15.03
C THR A 331 6.73 -11.80 -15.63
N ASP A 332 6.76 -12.00 -16.96
CA ASP A 332 7.59 -13.04 -17.61
C ASP A 332 9.07 -12.93 -17.22
N ALA A 333 9.65 -11.73 -17.33
CA ALA A 333 11.06 -11.51 -17.04
C ALA A 333 11.41 -11.82 -15.57
N LEU A 334 10.54 -11.41 -14.64
CA LEU A 334 10.72 -11.66 -13.21
C LEU A 334 10.59 -13.15 -12.86
N LEU A 335 9.61 -13.84 -13.45
CA LEU A 335 9.42 -15.29 -13.26
C LEU A 335 10.63 -16.08 -13.77
N ARG A 336 11.18 -15.69 -14.93
CA ARG A 336 12.37 -16.32 -15.50
C ARG A 336 13.60 -16.13 -14.62
N ALA A 337 13.79 -14.92 -14.09
CA ALA A 337 14.84 -14.62 -13.11
C ALA A 337 14.68 -15.34 -11.76
N CYS A 338 13.52 -15.93 -11.47
CA CYS A 338 13.31 -16.81 -10.32
C CYS A 338 13.75 -18.27 -10.57
N GLY A 339 14.42 -18.52 -11.71
CA GLY A 339 14.93 -19.84 -12.10
C GLY A 339 13.91 -20.70 -12.84
N LEU A 340 12.94 -20.07 -13.51
CA LEU A 340 11.91 -20.75 -14.29
C LEU A 340 12.18 -20.59 -15.78
N SER A 341 11.95 -21.64 -16.56
CA SER A 341 11.99 -21.56 -18.03
C SER A 341 10.58 -21.51 -18.60
N ALA A 342 10.36 -20.56 -19.50
CA ALA A 342 9.08 -20.34 -20.17
C ALA A 342 9.00 -21.14 -21.47
N THR A 343 7.97 -21.97 -21.60
CA THR A 343 7.59 -22.62 -22.86
C THR A 343 6.28 -22.03 -23.34
N VAL A 344 6.29 -21.40 -24.52
CA VAL A 344 5.11 -20.79 -25.12
C VAL A 344 4.44 -21.78 -26.09
N ASP A 345 3.16 -22.03 -25.88
CA ASP A 345 2.29 -22.74 -26.82
C ASP A 345 1.47 -21.70 -27.58
N ASN A 346 1.66 -21.63 -28.90
CA ASN A 346 0.97 -20.68 -29.79
C ASN A 346 -0.17 -21.36 -30.56
N THR A 347 -0.60 -22.56 -30.15
CA THR A 347 -1.67 -23.28 -30.82
C THR A 347 -2.98 -22.51 -30.67
N GLY A 348 -3.53 -22.04 -31.78
CA GLY A 348 -4.80 -21.30 -31.83
C GLY A 348 -5.91 -22.03 -31.08
N GLY A 349 -6.46 -21.42 -30.02
CA GLY A 349 -7.46 -22.10 -29.18
C GLY A 349 -6.95 -22.63 -27.84
N ALA A 350 -5.63 -22.77 -27.68
CA ALA A 350 -4.98 -23.36 -26.51
C ALA A 350 -3.69 -22.61 -26.12
N GLU A 351 -3.59 -21.33 -26.48
CA GLU A 351 -2.41 -20.51 -26.25
C GLU A 351 -2.14 -20.36 -24.76
N LYS A 352 -0.89 -20.62 -24.35
CA LYS A 352 -0.48 -20.60 -22.95
C LYS A 352 1.03 -20.42 -22.82
N ILE A 353 1.48 -19.96 -21.66
CA ILE A 353 2.89 -20.02 -21.27
C ILE A 353 3.01 -20.90 -20.04
N THR A 354 3.85 -21.92 -20.15
CA THR A 354 4.17 -22.84 -19.05
C THR A 354 5.56 -22.53 -18.52
N TYR A 355 5.66 -22.24 -17.23
CA TYR A 355 6.90 -22.02 -16.50
C TYR A 355 7.23 -23.26 -15.68
N VAL A 356 8.39 -23.85 -15.94
CA VAL A 356 8.92 -25.00 -15.19
C VAL A 356 10.26 -24.64 -14.58
N SER A 357 10.57 -25.21 -13.43
CA SER A 357 11.88 -25.04 -12.81
C SER A 357 12.97 -25.66 -13.69
N ILE A 358 14.05 -24.92 -13.93
CA ILE A 358 15.25 -25.43 -14.62
C ILE A 358 16.42 -25.58 -13.67
N ASP A 359 17.03 -26.75 -13.58
CA ASP A 359 18.28 -26.96 -12.83
C ASP A 359 19.50 -26.63 -13.69
N GLY A 360 20.54 -26.04 -13.08
CA GLY A 360 21.82 -25.77 -13.73
C GLY A 360 22.19 -24.28 -13.83
N PRO A 361 23.35 -23.96 -14.45
CA PRO A 361 23.87 -22.59 -14.57
C PRO A 361 23.09 -21.73 -15.58
N SER A 362 22.11 -22.30 -16.27
CA SER A 362 21.28 -21.63 -17.28
C SER A 362 20.15 -20.79 -16.69
N HIS A 363 20.25 -20.40 -15.41
CA HIS A 363 19.29 -19.47 -14.82
C HIS A 363 19.44 -18.11 -15.46
N GLU A 364 18.38 -17.72 -16.16
CA GLU A 364 18.28 -16.40 -16.76
C GLU A 364 18.33 -15.33 -15.67
N THR A 365 18.85 -14.17 -16.05
CA THR A 365 19.02 -12.99 -15.21
C THR A 365 18.20 -11.87 -15.81
N VAL A 366 17.84 -10.89 -14.99
CA VAL A 366 17.03 -9.75 -15.42
C VAL A 366 17.73 -8.46 -15.02
N SER A 367 17.73 -7.49 -15.93
CA SER A 367 18.04 -6.11 -15.60
C SER A 367 16.77 -5.43 -15.11
N LEU A 368 16.88 -4.59 -14.07
CA LEU A 368 15.77 -3.82 -13.50
C LEU A 368 16.08 -2.32 -13.57
N GLU A 369 15.10 -1.54 -14.05
CA GLU A 369 15.07 -0.08 -13.84
C GLU A 369 13.94 0.24 -12.87
N LEU A 370 14.32 0.62 -11.65
CA LEU A 370 13.38 1.07 -10.63
C LEU A 370 13.38 2.59 -10.58
N TYR A 371 12.21 3.17 -10.78
CA TYR A 371 11.98 4.59 -10.59
C TYR A 371 11.29 4.76 -9.25
N ALA A 372 11.97 5.31 -8.25
CA ALA A 372 11.43 5.45 -6.91
C ALA A 372 12.02 6.69 -6.24
N GLY A 373 11.18 7.47 -5.55
CA GLY A 373 11.63 8.68 -4.84
C GLY A 373 12.27 9.77 -5.72
N GLY A 374 12.00 9.77 -7.03
CA GLY A 374 12.64 10.69 -8.00
C GLY A 374 14.04 10.26 -8.44
N LEU A 375 14.48 9.07 -8.05
CA LEU A 375 15.72 8.45 -8.48
C LEU A 375 15.42 7.26 -9.39
N LYS A 376 16.34 7.00 -10.32
CA LYS A 376 16.39 5.77 -11.13
C LYS A 376 17.52 4.89 -10.61
N PHE A 377 17.18 3.66 -10.25
CA PHE A 377 18.12 2.61 -9.89
C PHE A 377 18.24 1.62 -11.04
N GLU A 378 19.45 1.44 -11.56
CA GLU A 378 19.77 0.46 -12.59
C GLU A 378 20.45 -0.73 -11.92
N ILE A 379 19.84 -1.92 -12.03
CA ILE A 379 20.30 -3.12 -11.35
C ILE A 379 20.46 -4.25 -12.37
N THR A 380 21.61 -4.92 -12.35
CA THR A 380 21.95 -6.03 -13.26
C THR A 380 22.08 -7.36 -12.53
N GLY A 381 22.05 -8.44 -13.32
CA GLY A 381 22.27 -9.80 -12.83
C GLY A 381 21.21 -10.22 -11.81
N CYS A 382 20.00 -9.64 -11.86
CA CYS A 382 19.02 -9.88 -10.82
C CYS A 382 18.50 -11.32 -10.91
N ARG A 383 18.49 -12.02 -9.78
CA ARG A 383 17.79 -13.29 -9.59
C ARG A 383 16.94 -13.22 -8.33
N GLY A 384 15.91 -14.06 -8.24
CA GLY A 384 14.94 -13.91 -7.15
C GLY A 384 14.21 -15.17 -6.73
N ASN A 385 13.22 -14.95 -5.86
CA ASN A 385 12.23 -15.93 -5.47
C ASN A 385 10.82 -15.39 -5.73
N PHE A 386 9.92 -16.25 -6.19
CA PHE A 386 8.51 -15.93 -6.39
C PHE A 386 7.65 -16.57 -5.29
N LEU A 387 6.83 -15.73 -4.66
CA LEU A 387 5.85 -16.10 -3.65
C LEU A 387 4.47 -15.62 -4.12
N TRP A 388 3.52 -16.56 -4.20
CA TRP A 388 2.13 -16.29 -4.50
C TRP A 388 1.28 -16.47 -3.23
N PRO A 389 0.97 -15.38 -2.50
CA PRO A 389 -0.04 -15.41 -1.44
C PRO A 389 -1.45 -15.53 -2.02
N ILE A 390 -2.22 -16.46 -1.47
CA ILE A 390 -3.62 -16.71 -1.79
C ILE A 390 -4.45 -16.30 -0.58
N ARG A 391 -5.42 -15.41 -0.78
CA ARG A 391 -6.41 -15.03 0.23
C ARG A 391 -7.77 -14.94 -0.43
N ALA A 392 -8.76 -15.67 0.09
CA ALA A 392 -10.10 -15.66 -0.47
C ALA A 392 -10.66 -14.23 -0.55
N GLY A 393 -11.30 -13.89 -1.68
CA GLY A 393 -11.95 -12.60 -1.89
C GLY A 393 -11.01 -11.40 -2.08
N ARG A 394 -9.69 -11.62 -2.26
CA ARG A 394 -8.71 -10.56 -2.54
C ARG A 394 -8.19 -10.64 -3.98
N ILE A 395 -7.61 -9.53 -4.45
CA ILE A 395 -6.86 -9.52 -5.71
C ILE A 395 -5.63 -10.42 -5.54
N GLY A 396 -5.34 -11.24 -6.55
CA GLY A 396 -4.16 -12.08 -6.63
C GLY A 396 -2.91 -11.23 -6.73
N ARG A 397 -1.99 -11.45 -5.79
CA ARG A 397 -0.71 -10.73 -5.73
C ARG A 397 0.44 -11.71 -5.90
N GLY A 398 1.47 -11.27 -6.61
CA GLY A 398 2.75 -11.95 -6.71
C GLY A 398 3.81 -11.13 -5.98
N ILE A 399 4.63 -11.78 -5.18
CA ILE A 399 5.74 -11.14 -4.46
C ILE A 399 7.03 -11.72 -5.03
N PHE A 400 7.88 -10.85 -5.56
CA PHE A 400 9.20 -11.18 -6.09
C PHE A 400 10.26 -10.58 -5.17
N ASN A 401 11.06 -11.45 -4.56
CA ASN A 401 12.22 -11.04 -3.77
C ASN A 401 13.45 -11.13 -4.67
N MET A 402 13.85 -10.00 -5.25
CA MET A 402 14.94 -9.93 -6.22
C MET A 402 16.22 -9.43 -5.55
N GLN A 403 17.35 -9.98 -5.97
CA GLN A 403 18.68 -9.57 -5.56
C GLN A 403 19.55 -9.41 -6.81
N GLY A 404 20.28 -8.30 -6.91
CA GLY A 404 21.15 -7.98 -8.03
C GLY A 404 22.30 -7.07 -7.62
N ILE A 405 23.07 -6.62 -8.60
CA ILE A 405 24.20 -5.70 -8.42
C ILE A 405 23.80 -4.35 -9.02
N MET A 406 24.03 -3.26 -8.28
CA MET A 406 23.79 -1.92 -8.82
C MET A 406 24.78 -1.65 -9.97
N ASN A 407 24.26 -1.27 -11.14
CA ASN A 407 25.09 -1.02 -12.33
C ASN A 407 25.85 0.30 -12.22
N ASP A 408 25.13 1.34 -11.82
CA ASP A 408 25.60 2.71 -11.68
C ASP A 408 24.93 3.39 -10.49
N ASP A 409 25.52 4.48 -9.99
CA ASP A 409 24.93 5.26 -8.90
C ASP A 409 23.52 5.75 -9.28
N PRO A 410 22.56 5.77 -8.33
CA PRO A 410 21.20 6.20 -8.62
C PRO A 410 21.18 7.65 -9.12
N VAL A 411 20.57 7.87 -10.28
CA VAL A 411 20.49 9.19 -10.91
C VAL A 411 19.11 9.82 -10.73
N VAL A 412 19.05 11.13 -10.58
CA VAL A 412 17.78 11.86 -10.56
C VAL A 412 17.09 11.68 -11.91
N SER A 413 15.87 11.16 -11.90
CA SER A 413 15.11 10.88 -13.11
C SER A 413 13.61 11.02 -12.84
N GLY A 414 12.89 11.61 -13.81
CA GLY A 414 11.44 11.60 -13.78
C GLY A 414 10.89 10.21 -14.11
N LEU A 415 9.66 9.92 -13.66
CA LEU A 415 9.01 8.68 -14.08
C LEU A 415 8.75 8.69 -15.60
N PRO A 416 9.23 7.69 -16.35
CA PRO A 416 8.89 7.57 -17.76
C PRO A 416 7.41 7.22 -17.95
N SER A 417 6.88 7.50 -19.14
CA SER A 417 5.53 7.06 -19.53
C SER A 417 5.54 5.55 -19.83
N ILE A 418 5.46 4.73 -18.79
CA ILE A 418 5.41 3.27 -18.90
C ILE A 418 4.02 2.83 -19.38
N THR A 419 3.98 2.02 -20.43
CA THR A 419 2.77 1.37 -20.92
C THR A 419 2.57 0.07 -20.17
N TYR A 420 1.38 -0.09 -19.58
CA TYR A 420 1.00 -1.29 -18.83
C TYR A 420 -0.18 -1.98 -19.50
N ASP A 421 -0.29 -3.28 -19.31
CA ASP A 421 -1.40 -4.10 -19.75
C ASP A 421 -2.71 -3.64 -19.09
N SER A 422 -3.73 -3.45 -19.92
CA SER A 422 -5.09 -3.05 -19.50
C SER A 422 -5.92 -4.19 -18.91
N THR A 423 -5.43 -5.44 -18.99
CA THR A 423 -6.09 -6.64 -18.48
C THR A 423 -6.35 -6.50 -16.97
N ALA A 424 -7.59 -6.82 -16.59
CA ALA A 424 -8.03 -6.75 -15.20
C ALA A 424 -7.26 -7.77 -14.34
N PRO A 425 -6.82 -7.38 -13.12
CA PRO A 425 -6.17 -8.30 -12.19
C PRO A 425 -7.02 -9.53 -11.89
N LEU A 426 -6.35 -10.64 -11.62
CA LEU A 426 -7.00 -11.86 -11.18
C LEU A 426 -7.54 -11.69 -9.76
N ALA A 427 -8.78 -12.09 -9.51
CA ALA A 427 -9.34 -12.15 -8.16
C ALA A 427 -9.37 -13.59 -7.63
N ALA A 428 -9.08 -13.77 -6.35
CA ALA A 428 -9.20 -15.04 -5.64
C ALA A 428 -10.66 -15.33 -5.25
N THR A 429 -11.54 -15.28 -6.26
CA THR A 429 -12.96 -15.62 -6.20
C THR A 429 -13.20 -16.81 -7.13
N SER A 430 -13.98 -17.79 -6.68
CA SER A 430 -14.27 -19.00 -7.47
C SER A 430 -13.02 -19.74 -7.96
N MET A 431 -11.96 -19.75 -7.13
CA MET A 431 -10.74 -20.50 -7.43
C MET A 431 -11.04 -21.99 -7.52
N SER A 432 -10.48 -22.66 -8.53
CA SER A 432 -10.52 -24.12 -8.63
C SER A 432 -9.27 -24.69 -7.98
N MET A 433 -9.40 -25.28 -6.79
CA MET A 433 -8.29 -25.91 -6.08
C MET A 433 -8.61 -27.38 -5.80
N SER A 434 -7.62 -28.26 -5.99
CA SER A 434 -7.71 -29.66 -5.60
C SER A 434 -6.36 -30.22 -5.18
N ILE A 435 -6.35 -31.07 -4.15
CA ILE A 435 -5.15 -31.78 -3.68
C ILE A 435 -5.51 -33.23 -3.37
N GLY A 436 -4.99 -34.18 -4.16
CA GLY A 436 -5.12 -35.61 -3.85
C GLY A 436 -6.56 -36.11 -3.68
N GLY A 437 -7.50 -35.55 -4.44
CA GLY A 437 -8.93 -35.86 -4.34
C GLY A 437 -9.74 -34.91 -3.43
N TRP A 438 -9.07 -34.13 -2.58
CA TRP A 438 -9.72 -33.04 -1.84
C TRP A 438 -10.00 -31.89 -2.81
N SER A 439 -11.25 -31.73 -3.22
CA SER A 439 -11.66 -30.78 -4.28
C SER A 439 -12.30 -29.52 -3.72
N ALA A 440 -12.41 -28.47 -4.53
CA ALA A 440 -12.93 -27.14 -4.18
C ALA A 440 -14.33 -27.12 -3.51
N ASN A 441 -15.16 -28.15 -3.70
CA ASN A 441 -16.45 -28.24 -3.02
C ASN A 441 -16.31 -28.58 -1.52
N ALA A 442 -15.25 -29.29 -1.16
CA ALA A 442 -14.91 -29.66 0.21
C ALA A 442 -13.74 -28.83 0.76
N LEU A 443 -12.91 -28.29 -0.11
CA LEU A 443 -11.80 -27.43 0.21
C LEU A 443 -12.27 -25.98 0.15
N VAL A 444 -12.55 -25.40 1.32
CA VAL A 444 -12.83 -23.97 1.49
C VAL A 444 -11.52 -23.31 1.97
N PRO A 445 -10.64 -22.86 1.05
CA PRO A 445 -9.39 -22.22 1.44
C PRO A 445 -9.68 -20.83 2.00
N ASP A 446 -9.38 -20.59 3.27
CA ASP A 446 -9.35 -19.24 3.84
C ASP A 446 -8.13 -18.49 3.28
N SER A 447 -6.98 -19.15 3.38
CA SER A 447 -5.70 -18.63 2.91
C SER A 447 -4.77 -19.75 2.47
N GLY A 448 -3.84 -19.42 1.58
CA GLY A 448 -2.77 -20.30 1.16
C GLY A 448 -1.58 -19.50 0.65
N SER A 449 -0.50 -20.18 0.35
CA SER A 449 0.65 -19.56 -0.30
C SER A 449 1.43 -20.61 -1.06
N PHE A 450 1.80 -20.28 -2.29
CA PHE A 450 2.76 -21.05 -3.05
C PHE A 450 4.10 -20.30 -3.05
N ASP A 451 5.17 -20.96 -2.62
CA ASP A 451 6.52 -20.41 -2.57
C ASP A 451 7.44 -21.31 -3.39
N PHE A 452 8.18 -20.78 -4.36
CA PHE A 452 9.21 -21.55 -5.07
C PHE A 452 10.40 -21.92 -4.19
N GLY A 453 10.61 -21.20 -3.09
CA GLY A 453 11.67 -21.47 -2.14
C GLY A 453 13.06 -21.37 -2.75
N SER A 454 13.27 -20.48 -3.73
CA SER A 454 14.57 -20.19 -4.33
C SER A 454 15.45 -19.43 -3.33
N ARG A 455 16.65 -19.97 -3.05
CA ARG A 455 17.66 -19.31 -2.23
C ARG A 455 18.71 -18.65 -3.11
N VAL A 456 18.65 -17.32 -3.16
CA VAL A 456 19.57 -16.48 -3.93
C VAL A 456 20.78 -16.08 -3.06
N ALA A 457 21.97 -16.13 -3.65
CA ALA A 457 23.21 -15.70 -2.99
C ALA A 457 24.19 -15.12 -4.02
N ALA A 458 24.91 -14.06 -3.63
CA ALA A 458 26.02 -13.54 -4.42
C ALA A 458 27.22 -14.48 -4.31
N VAL A 459 27.84 -14.79 -5.45
CA VAL A 459 29.02 -15.65 -5.55
C VAL A 459 30.25 -14.75 -5.71
N PRO A 460 31.08 -14.59 -4.66
CA PRO A 460 32.29 -13.80 -4.76
C PRO A 460 33.31 -14.47 -5.68
N SER A 461 34.06 -13.67 -6.44
CA SER A 461 35.08 -14.15 -7.36
C SER A 461 36.20 -13.12 -7.49
N GLY A 462 37.43 -13.52 -7.15
CA GLY A 462 38.61 -12.68 -7.34
C GLY A 462 39.00 -12.47 -8.81
N ASN A 463 38.35 -13.16 -9.75
CA ASN A 463 38.57 -12.98 -11.19
C ASN A 463 37.58 -11.97 -11.82
N ALA A 464 36.51 -11.60 -11.10
CA ALA A 464 35.55 -10.60 -11.57
C ALA A 464 36.05 -9.20 -11.22
N GLU A 465 35.84 -8.23 -12.12
CA GLU A 465 36.27 -6.83 -11.91
C GLU A 465 35.65 -6.21 -10.65
N THR A 466 34.40 -6.55 -10.37
CA THR A 466 33.67 -6.11 -9.18
C THR A 466 33.91 -7.00 -7.96
N GLY A 467 34.69 -8.07 -8.08
CA GLY A 467 34.85 -9.08 -7.02
C GLY A 467 33.65 -10.04 -6.88
N VAL A 468 32.63 -9.93 -7.74
CA VAL A 468 31.44 -10.79 -7.74
C VAL A 468 31.27 -11.42 -9.11
N ALA A 469 31.21 -12.75 -9.17
CA ALA A 469 30.97 -13.45 -10.43
C ALA A 469 29.51 -13.29 -10.88
N GLU A 470 28.57 -13.60 -9.98
CA GLU A 470 27.14 -13.53 -10.26
C GLU A 470 26.30 -13.61 -8.97
N VAL A 471 25.01 -13.30 -9.08
CA VAL A 471 24.01 -13.59 -8.05
C VAL A 471 23.28 -14.88 -8.41
N ALA A 472 23.66 -16.02 -7.83
CA ALA A 472 23.20 -17.36 -8.23
C ALA A 472 22.06 -17.91 -7.35
N ILE A 473 21.23 -18.80 -7.92
CA ILE A 473 20.22 -19.56 -7.18
C ILE A 473 20.88 -20.84 -6.66
N SER A 474 21.21 -20.87 -5.37
CA SER A 474 21.96 -21.96 -4.72
C SER A 474 21.14 -23.23 -4.44
N SER A 475 19.85 -23.08 -4.18
CA SER A 475 18.95 -24.19 -3.88
C SER A 475 17.49 -23.76 -4.08
N ARG A 476 16.61 -24.74 -4.33
CA ARG A 476 15.17 -24.53 -4.43
C ARG A 476 14.44 -25.57 -3.61
N ARG A 477 13.39 -25.13 -2.91
CA ARG A 477 12.52 -26.01 -2.13
C ARG A 477 11.07 -25.53 -2.23
N PRO A 478 10.41 -25.74 -3.38
CA PRO A 478 9.06 -25.26 -3.55
C PRO A 478 8.13 -25.88 -2.51
N SER A 479 7.22 -25.06 -2.00
CA SER A 479 6.25 -25.46 -1.00
C SER A 479 4.92 -24.78 -1.20
N PHE A 480 3.87 -25.53 -0.96
CA PHE A 480 2.50 -25.04 -0.94
C PHE A 480 1.98 -25.12 0.47
N ALA A 481 1.51 -24.02 1.03
CA ALA A 481 0.85 -23.97 2.32
C ALA A 481 -0.61 -23.60 2.14
N LEU A 482 -1.48 -24.20 2.94
CA LEU A 482 -2.92 -24.04 2.83
C LEU A 482 -3.57 -24.13 4.19
N ARG A 483 -4.51 -23.23 4.44
CA ARG A 483 -5.42 -23.25 5.58
C ARG A 483 -6.84 -23.47 5.06
N GLY A 484 -7.43 -24.62 5.40
CA GLY A 484 -8.75 -25.01 4.91
C GLY A 484 -9.57 -25.77 5.94
N GLN A 485 -10.90 -25.71 5.79
CA GLN A 485 -11.85 -26.44 6.63
C GLN A 485 -11.70 -27.95 6.44
N SER A 486 -11.82 -28.70 7.53
CA SER A 486 -11.63 -30.15 7.53
C SER A 486 -12.85 -30.86 6.96
N ASP A 487 -12.62 -31.82 6.06
CA ASP A 487 -13.60 -32.81 5.63
C ASP A 487 -12.99 -34.21 5.77
N VAL A 488 -12.82 -34.65 7.02
CA VAL A 488 -12.22 -35.95 7.40
C VAL A 488 -12.88 -37.14 6.68
N GLY A 489 -14.14 -37.01 6.27
CA GLY A 489 -14.86 -38.06 5.53
C GLY A 489 -14.27 -38.33 4.14
N ASN A 490 -13.70 -37.30 3.51
CA ASN A 490 -13.17 -37.38 2.14
C ASN A 490 -11.64 -37.21 2.07
N TYR A 491 -11.03 -36.52 3.03
CA TYR A 491 -9.59 -36.27 3.07
C TYR A 491 -9.05 -36.31 4.51
N GLU A 492 -8.26 -37.34 4.82
CA GLU A 492 -7.64 -37.53 6.13
C GLU A 492 -6.11 -37.31 6.06
N PRO A 493 -5.62 -36.11 6.41
CA PRO A 493 -4.22 -35.73 6.18
C PRO A 493 -3.23 -36.52 7.04
N PHE A 494 -3.60 -37.01 8.23
CA PHE A 494 -2.69 -37.80 9.06
C PHE A 494 -2.42 -39.18 8.46
N ALA A 495 -3.44 -39.81 7.88
CA ALA A 495 -3.30 -41.09 7.19
C ALA A 495 -2.40 -40.95 5.94
N ILE A 496 -2.58 -39.87 5.18
CA ILE A 496 -1.76 -39.56 4.00
C ILE A 496 -0.30 -39.32 4.39
N LEU A 497 -0.05 -38.57 5.47
CA LEU A 497 1.30 -38.33 5.98
C LEU A 497 1.95 -39.63 6.47
N ALA A 498 1.24 -40.44 7.25
CA ALA A 498 1.76 -41.72 7.76
C ALA A 498 2.08 -42.72 6.63
N ALA A 499 1.27 -42.72 5.57
CA ALA A 499 1.52 -43.53 4.38
C ALA A 499 2.57 -42.93 3.43
N GLY A 500 2.95 -41.66 3.63
CA GLY A 500 3.87 -40.94 2.73
C GLY A 500 3.34 -40.76 1.31
N THR A 501 2.01 -40.81 1.11
CA THR A 501 1.38 -40.79 -0.21
C THR A 501 1.56 -39.43 -0.89
N THR A 502 1.88 -39.43 -2.18
CA THR A 502 1.95 -38.23 -3.01
C THR A 502 0.57 -37.91 -3.59
N ALA A 503 0.30 -36.62 -3.79
CA ALA A 503 -0.97 -36.10 -4.27
C ALA A 503 -0.75 -35.12 -5.43
N ALA A 504 -1.63 -35.16 -6.42
CA ALA A 504 -1.66 -34.10 -7.43
C ALA A 504 -2.26 -32.83 -6.82
N LEU A 505 -1.56 -31.70 -6.95
CA LEU A 505 -2.01 -30.35 -6.60
C LEU A 505 -2.38 -29.62 -7.90
N ASN A 506 -3.56 -29.03 -7.90
CA ASN A 506 -3.99 -28.08 -8.91
C ASN A 506 -4.60 -26.88 -8.19
N ALA A 507 -4.07 -25.68 -8.42
CA ALA A 507 -4.61 -24.44 -7.88
C ALA A 507 -4.70 -23.40 -9.01
N GLN A 508 -5.94 -23.12 -9.44
CA GLN A 508 -6.24 -22.16 -10.49
C GLN A 508 -6.86 -20.90 -9.92
N LEU A 509 -6.28 -19.76 -10.32
CA LEU A 509 -6.75 -18.42 -10.05
C LEU A 509 -7.30 -17.80 -11.34
N GLY A 510 -8.55 -17.32 -11.27
CA GLY A 510 -9.28 -16.80 -12.43
C GLY A 510 -9.88 -17.88 -13.31
N SER A 511 -10.91 -17.50 -14.07
CA SER A 511 -11.68 -18.39 -14.95
C SER A 511 -11.71 -17.92 -16.40
N THR A 512 -11.21 -16.72 -16.69
CA THR A 512 -11.23 -16.14 -18.04
C THR A 512 -10.00 -16.64 -18.80
N ARG A 513 -10.19 -17.16 -20.01
CA ARG A 513 -9.09 -17.61 -20.86
C ARG A 513 -8.16 -16.43 -21.21
N LEU A 514 -6.86 -16.69 -21.31
CA LEU A 514 -5.77 -15.72 -21.46
C LEU A 514 -5.60 -14.77 -20.26
N ASN A 515 -6.35 -15.02 -19.18
CA ASN A 515 -6.28 -14.31 -17.91
C ASN A 515 -6.64 -15.27 -16.76
N ARG A 516 -5.83 -16.32 -16.61
CA ARG A 516 -5.84 -17.25 -15.49
C ARG A 516 -4.42 -17.71 -15.20
N LEU A 517 -4.17 -18.05 -13.94
CA LEU A 517 -2.92 -18.60 -13.44
C LEU A 517 -3.20 -19.94 -12.78
N THR A 518 -2.53 -20.98 -13.23
CA THR A 518 -2.67 -22.33 -12.67
C THR A 518 -1.33 -22.82 -12.14
N VAL A 519 -1.27 -23.20 -10.87
CA VAL A 519 -0.17 -24.01 -10.32
C VAL A 519 -0.56 -25.48 -10.43
N THR A 520 0.29 -26.29 -11.04
CA THR A 520 0.12 -27.75 -11.07
C THR A 520 1.36 -28.46 -10.53
N GLU A 521 1.14 -29.55 -9.81
CA GLU A 521 2.19 -30.46 -9.32
C GLU A 521 1.59 -31.87 -9.29
N SER A 522 2.34 -32.87 -9.74
CA SER A 522 1.85 -34.26 -9.83
C SER A 522 2.16 -35.08 -8.57
N ALA A 523 3.18 -34.67 -7.80
CA ALA A 523 3.70 -35.44 -6.68
C ALA A 523 3.91 -34.59 -5.41
N ALA A 524 2.91 -33.76 -5.05
CA ALA A 524 2.96 -32.98 -3.81
C ALA A 524 2.88 -33.92 -2.59
N GLN A 525 3.74 -33.71 -1.59
CA GLN A 525 3.77 -34.53 -0.38
C GLN A 525 3.66 -33.66 0.87
N ILE A 526 2.88 -34.08 1.87
CA ILE A 526 2.80 -33.38 3.15
C ILE A 526 4.16 -33.46 3.86
N LYS A 527 4.67 -32.32 4.35
CA LYS A 527 5.92 -32.29 5.12
C LYS A 527 5.72 -32.96 6.49
N PRO A 528 6.75 -33.59 7.10
CA PRO A 528 6.64 -34.20 8.43
C PRO A 528 6.11 -33.28 9.54
N ASN A 529 6.42 -31.98 9.46
CA ASN A 529 5.91 -30.92 10.34
C ASN A 529 4.84 -30.05 9.68
N GLY A 530 4.24 -30.55 8.60
CA GLY A 530 3.34 -29.83 7.72
C GLY A 530 1.87 -30.04 8.03
N ILE A 531 1.50 -30.60 9.19
CA ILE A 531 0.09 -30.72 9.62
C ILE A 531 -0.06 -30.03 10.96
N ARG A 532 -1.04 -29.14 11.05
CA ARG A 532 -1.53 -28.60 12.32
C ARG A 532 -3.05 -28.48 12.27
N GLN A 533 -3.73 -29.05 13.25
CA GLN A 533 -5.16 -28.79 13.46
C GLN A 533 -5.35 -27.36 13.95
N VAL A 534 -6.34 -26.68 13.40
CA VAL A 534 -6.69 -25.29 13.73
C VAL A 534 -8.20 -25.16 13.80
N GLU A 535 -8.68 -24.23 14.62
CA GLU A 535 -10.07 -23.78 14.56
C GLU A 535 -10.19 -22.69 13.48
N LEU A 536 -11.25 -22.78 12.68
CA LEU A 536 -11.59 -21.89 11.57
C LEU A 536 -13.03 -21.43 11.74
N ASP A 537 -13.24 -20.27 12.38
CA ASP A 537 -14.56 -19.66 12.54
C ASP A 537 -15.62 -20.63 13.11
N GLY A 538 -15.23 -21.41 14.12
CA GLY A 538 -16.08 -22.43 14.76
C GLY A 538 -16.12 -23.79 14.07
N PHE A 539 -15.41 -23.96 12.94
CA PHE A 539 -15.21 -25.24 12.28
C PHE A 539 -13.83 -25.80 12.57
N MET A 540 -13.69 -27.13 12.57
CA MET A 540 -12.37 -27.75 12.59
C MET A 540 -11.70 -27.57 11.22
N GLY A 541 -10.42 -27.24 11.21
CA GLY A 541 -9.62 -27.06 10.01
C GLY A 541 -8.21 -27.61 10.15
N PHE A 542 -7.50 -27.59 9.03
CA PHE A 542 -6.10 -27.93 8.97
C PHE A 542 -5.29 -26.79 8.37
N ASN A 543 -4.10 -26.58 8.93
CA ASN A 543 -3.01 -25.90 8.27
C ASN A 543 -2.07 -26.98 7.74
N LEU A 544 -2.01 -27.09 6.41
CA LEU A 544 -1.24 -28.09 5.69
C LEU A 544 -0.08 -27.42 4.95
N ARG A 545 1.08 -28.07 4.96
CA ARG A 545 2.26 -27.67 4.18
C ARG A 545 2.77 -28.85 3.36
N TYR A 546 2.75 -28.67 2.06
CA TYR A 546 3.25 -29.61 1.07
C TYR A 546 4.64 -29.20 0.59
N HIS A 547 5.45 -30.20 0.27
CA HIS A 547 6.60 -30.07 -0.60
C HIS A 547 6.14 -30.37 -2.04
N CYS A 548 6.51 -29.50 -2.98
CA CYS A 548 6.20 -29.64 -4.40
C CYS A 548 7.55 -29.77 -5.13
N PRO A 549 7.95 -30.98 -5.57
CA PRO A 549 9.28 -31.16 -6.15
C PRO A 549 9.42 -30.54 -7.55
N ASN A 550 8.37 -30.56 -8.38
CA ASN A 550 8.40 -30.12 -9.77
C ASN A 550 7.14 -29.31 -10.15
N PRO A 551 6.86 -28.19 -9.47
CA PRO A 551 5.68 -27.41 -9.77
C PRO A 551 5.81 -26.72 -11.12
N SER A 552 4.70 -26.65 -11.87
CA SER A 552 4.59 -25.79 -13.05
C SER A 552 3.61 -24.65 -12.78
N LEU A 553 3.94 -23.47 -13.31
CA LEU A 553 2.97 -22.37 -13.43
C LEU A 553 2.51 -22.29 -14.87
N VAL A 554 1.21 -22.15 -15.09
CA VAL A 554 0.63 -21.98 -16.41
C VAL A 554 -0.18 -20.69 -16.42
N PHE A 555 0.12 -19.82 -17.38
CA PHE A 555 -0.72 -18.69 -17.74
C PHE A 555 -1.44 -19.02 -19.05
N ASP A 556 -2.77 -19.02 -19.05
CA ASP A 556 -3.58 -19.49 -20.18
C ASP A 556 -4.97 -18.86 -20.23
#